data_AF-A0A7Y0H136-F1
#
_entry.id   AF-A0A7Y0H136-F1
#
_cell.length_a   1.000
_cell.length_b   1.000
_cell.length_c   1.000
_cell.angle_alpha   90.00
_cell.angle_beta   90.00
_cell.angle_gamma   90.00
#
_symmetry.space_group_name_H-M   'P 1'
#
loop_
_entity.id
_entity.type
_entity.pdbx_description
1 polymer ?
#
loop_
_entity_poly.entity_id
_entity_poly.type
_entity_poly.pdbx_seq_one_letter_code
_entity_poly.pdbx_strand_id
1 'polypeptide(L)'
;MIAFDCSNGKRAGLSDITLIGNGNGAILDKGLALLNGCVDFSVANSKFTKFISAAVEVNGSMKQRGVIYNNDFVDNYSDSVRNLGYGVVVYGDGTWPTLELGTQNAVFIENNMMTGNRHNVASNNSSRYVFRFNTVIANDVTKDFAMSDAHGLSSSPRGSRSYEIYNNNFSANLSGGLEATAIGVRGGDGVIFNNTVASGIARAVSLEVEGFTCGQYPGPDQIRNLYIWNNTGGAVNGYSDALGIDNTCTSSVQLNRDYFRTAKAGYTPYTYPHPLRTQ
;
A
#
# COMPACT_ATOMS: atom_id res chain seq x y z
N MET A 1 12.12 3.53 -18.06
CA MET A 1 11.49 4.42 -17.08
C MET A 1 11.14 5.75 -17.73
N ILE A 2 9.88 6.17 -17.65
CA ILE A 2 9.46 7.56 -17.85
C ILE A 2 9.59 8.27 -16.49
N ALA A 3 10.19 9.45 -16.46
CA ALA A 3 10.34 10.20 -15.21
C ALA A 3 9.78 11.61 -15.36
N PHE A 4 8.89 11.99 -14.46
CA PHE A 4 8.49 13.37 -14.24
C PHE A 4 9.26 13.92 -13.05
N ASP A 5 10.10 14.92 -13.30
CA ASP A 5 10.73 15.73 -12.27
C ASP A 5 9.81 16.92 -11.95
N CYS A 6 9.20 16.88 -10.76
CA CYS A 6 8.25 17.90 -10.32
C CYS A 6 8.91 19.02 -9.49
N SER A 7 10.24 19.15 -9.52
CA SER A 7 10.97 20.24 -8.83
C SER A 7 10.54 21.64 -9.29
N ASN A 8 9.96 21.76 -10.49
CA ASN A 8 9.40 23.00 -11.03
C ASN A 8 7.98 23.34 -10.51
N GLY A 9 7.39 22.48 -9.67
CA GLY A 9 6.05 22.65 -9.11
C GLY A 9 4.90 22.55 -10.12
N LYS A 10 5.16 22.08 -11.34
CA LYS A 10 4.13 21.87 -12.36
C LYS A 10 3.43 20.53 -12.15
N ARG A 11 2.17 20.48 -12.55
CA ARG A 11 1.37 19.26 -12.56
C ARG A 11 1.93 18.28 -13.58
N ALA A 12 1.95 17.00 -13.22
CA ALA A 12 2.26 15.89 -14.11
C ALA A 12 1.02 15.03 -14.38
N GLY A 13 0.88 14.54 -15.61
CA GLY A 13 -0.22 13.69 -16.04
C GLY A 13 0.28 12.59 -16.99
N LEU A 14 -0.20 11.36 -16.80
CA LEU A 14 -0.01 10.25 -17.75
C LEU A 14 -1.34 9.52 -17.93
N SER A 15 -1.79 9.32 -19.17
CA SER A 15 -2.98 8.52 -19.43
C SER A 15 -2.96 7.75 -20.74
N ASP A 16 -3.87 6.79 -20.85
CA ASP A 16 -4.24 6.08 -22.08
C ASP A 16 -3.05 5.38 -22.78
N ILE A 17 -2.15 4.84 -21.97
CA ILE A 17 -0.92 4.19 -22.44
C ILE A 17 -0.70 2.82 -21.79
N THR A 18 -0.03 1.92 -22.51
CA THR A 18 0.52 0.69 -21.94
C THR A 18 2.04 0.82 -21.83
N LEU A 19 2.58 0.69 -20.62
CA LEU A 19 4.01 0.57 -20.34
C LEU A 19 4.36 -0.88 -20.02
N ILE A 20 5.35 -1.42 -20.74
CA ILE A 20 5.79 -2.81 -20.63
C ILE A 20 7.25 -2.83 -20.17
N GLY A 21 7.50 -3.41 -19.00
CA GLY A 21 8.82 -3.69 -18.47
C GLY A 21 9.43 -4.96 -19.05
N ASN A 22 10.67 -5.23 -18.67
CA ASN A 22 11.46 -6.31 -19.25
C ASN A 22 10.98 -7.71 -18.82
N GLY A 23 10.43 -7.85 -17.62
CA GLY A 23 10.03 -9.13 -17.03
C GLY A 23 11.20 -10.04 -16.65
N ASN A 24 12.44 -9.59 -16.82
CA ASN A 24 13.64 -10.31 -16.45
C ASN A 24 14.15 -9.85 -15.09
N GLY A 25 14.20 -10.75 -14.10
CA GLY A 25 14.67 -10.45 -12.75
C GLY A 25 16.11 -9.92 -12.66
N ALA A 26 16.94 -10.10 -13.69
CA ALA A 26 18.26 -9.48 -13.77
C ALA A 26 18.23 -7.96 -14.02
N ILE A 27 17.08 -7.41 -14.42
CA ILE A 27 16.91 -5.98 -14.74
C ILE A 27 15.84 -5.41 -13.82
N LEU A 28 16.25 -4.59 -12.86
CA LEU A 28 15.38 -4.00 -11.85
C LEU A 28 14.73 -2.71 -12.37
N ASP A 29 13.97 -2.83 -13.45
CA ASP A 29 13.38 -1.69 -14.15
C ASP A 29 12.15 -1.10 -13.45
N LYS A 30 11.91 0.17 -13.76
CA LYS A 30 10.75 0.95 -13.30
C LYS A 30 9.98 1.50 -14.49
N GLY A 31 8.65 1.55 -14.35
CA GLY A 31 7.75 2.08 -15.37
C GLY A 31 7.73 3.60 -15.38
N LEU A 32 6.94 4.18 -14.48
CA LEU A 32 6.80 5.62 -14.28
C LEU A 32 7.40 6.03 -12.94
N ALA A 33 8.14 7.14 -12.91
CA ALA A 33 8.59 7.77 -11.68
C ALA A 33 8.05 9.21 -11.58
N LEU A 34 7.36 9.51 -10.49
CA LEU A 34 6.90 10.84 -10.08
C LEU A 34 7.84 11.35 -8.98
N LEU A 35 8.85 12.13 -9.39
CA LEU A 35 9.99 12.48 -8.54
C LEU A 35 9.88 13.89 -7.97
N ASN A 36 10.61 14.12 -6.88
CA ASN A 36 10.80 15.43 -6.27
C ASN A 36 9.48 16.08 -5.80
N GLY A 37 8.54 15.25 -5.32
CA GLY A 37 7.35 15.71 -4.60
C GLY A 37 6.25 16.27 -5.49
N CYS A 38 5.90 15.55 -6.55
CA CYS A 38 4.78 15.90 -7.42
C CYS A 38 3.49 16.22 -6.65
N VAL A 39 2.87 17.35 -6.99
CA VAL A 39 1.63 17.85 -6.39
C VAL A 39 0.56 17.95 -7.48
N ASP A 40 -0.63 17.49 -7.15
CA ASP A 40 -1.81 17.47 -8.00
C ASP A 40 -1.64 16.65 -9.29
N PHE A 41 -0.83 15.60 -9.26
CA PHE A 41 -0.63 14.73 -10.43
C PHE A 41 -1.82 13.79 -10.68
N SER A 42 -1.93 13.28 -11.92
CA SER A 42 -2.84 12.20 -12.28
C SER A 42 -2.14 11.11 -13.12
N VAL A 43 -2.46 9.85 -12.83
CA VAL A 43 -2.07 8.69 -13.65
C VAL A 43 -3.32 7.85 -13.90
N ALA A 44 -3.76 7.76 -15.15
CA ALA A 44 -5.11 7.27 -15.47
C ALA A 44 -5.17 6.32 -16.66
N ASN A 45 -6.16 5.43 -16.68
CA ASN A 45 -6.55 4.68 -17.89
C ASN A 45 -5.39 3.95 -18.58
N SER A 46 -4.39 3.53 -17.80
CA SER A 46 -3.14 3.00 -18.32
C SER A 46 -2.89 1.59 -17.83
N LYS A 47 -2.01 0.86 -18.52
CA LYS A 47 -1.56 -0.47 -18.10
C LYS A 47 -0.07 -0.47 -17.83
N PHE A 48 0.33 -1.03 -16.70
CA PHE A 48 1.72 -1.22 -16.31
C PHE A 48 1.99 -2.69 -16.05
N THR A 49 2.94 -3.28 -16.77
CA THR A 49 3.19 -4.72 -16.67
C THR A 49 4.67 -5.07 -16.79
N LYS A 50 5.09 -6.15 -16.11
CA LYS A 50 6.45 -6.73 -16.19
C LYS A 50 7.58 -5.84 -15.69
N PHE A 51 7.30 -4.87 -14.81
CA PHE A 51 8.35 -4.11 -14.12
C PHE A 51 8.83 -4.87 -12.89
N ILE A 52 10.15 -5.02 -12.75
CA ILE A 52 10.70 -5.83 -11.65
C ILE A 52 10.89 -5.01 -10.38
N SER A 53 11.24 -3.72 -10.48
CA SER A 53 11.33 -2.85 -9.29
C SER A 53 9.95 -2.34 -8.91
N ALA A 54 9.37 -1.47 -9.73
CA ALA A 54 8.05 -0.89 -9.52
C ALA A 54 7.42 -0.43 -10.84
N ALA A 55 6.12 -0.65 -11.01
CA ALA A 55 5.37 -0.12 -12.15
C ALA A 55 5.23 1.41 -12.05
N VAL A 56 4.82 1.92 -10.89
CA VAL A 56 4.81 3.36 -10.59
C VAL A 56 5.54 3.61 -9.27
N GLU A 57 6.54 4.48 -9.31
CA GLU A 57 7.19 5.04 -8.13
C GLU A 57 6.75 6.48 -7.92
N VAL A 58 6.38 6.79 -6.70
CA VAL A 58 6.00 8.13 -6.25
C VAL A 58 6.96 8.49 -5.12
N ASN A 59 7.81 9.50 -5.34
CA ASN A 59 8.90 9.83 -4.44
C ASN A 59 9.02 11.34 -4.21
N GLY A 60 9.08 11.78 -2.96
CA GLY A 60 9.55 13.10 -2.62
C GLY A 60 8.91 13.69 -1.38
N SER A 61 8.79 15.03 -1.37
CA SER A 61 8.47 15.77 -0.15
C SER A 61 7.08 15.46 0.42
N MET A 62 6.94 15.77 1.70
CA MET A 62 5.73 15.72 2.52
C MET A 62 4.38 16.15 1.90
N LYS A 63 4.37 17.02 0.88
CA LYS A 63 3.13 17.48 0.22
C LYS A 63 2.79 16.71 -1.06
N GLN A 64 3.47 15.60 -1.31
CA GLN A 64 3.19 14.74 -2.43
C GLN A 64 1.74 14.27 -2.41
N ARG A 65 0.99 14.66 -3.45
CA ARG A 65 -0.43 14.35 -3.59
C ARG A 65 -0.83 14.27 -5.04
N GLY A 66 -1.81 13.42 -5.31
CA GLY A 66 -2.29 13.14 -6.65
C GLY A 66 -3.11 11.86 -6.64
N VAL A 67 -3.58 11.47 -7.82
CA VAL A 67 -4.43 10.28 -7.97
C VAL A 67 -3.92 9.35 -9.06
N ILE A 68 -3.84 8.07 -8.74
CA ILE A 68 -3.55 6.96 -9.64
C ILE A 68 -4.85 6.15 -9.74
N TYR A 69 -5.54 6.22 -10.88
CA TYR A 69 -6.87 5.63 -10.99
C TYR A 69 -7.19 4.97 -12.32
N ASN A 70 -8.10 3.99 -12.29
CA ASN A 70 -8.55 3.28 -13.49
C ASN A 70 -7.39 2.70 -14.32
N ASN A 71 -6.35 2.20 -13.64
CA ASN A 71 -5.21 1.54 -14.28
C ASN A 71 -5.22 0.04 -14.02
N ASP A 72 -4.53 -0.68 -14.90
CA ASP A 72 -4.22 -2.10 -14.77
C ASP A 72 -2.74 -2.28 -14.37
N PHE A 73 -2.48 -2.85 -13.19
CA PHE A 73 -1.15 -3.22 -12.73
C PHE A 73 -1.01 -4.73 -12.75
N VAL A 74 -0.29 -5.27 -13.73
CA VAL A 74 -0.31 -6.70 -14.05
C VAL A 74 1.10 -7.30 -14.07
N ASP A 75 1.34 -8.31 -13.26
CA ASP A 75 2.57 -9.12 -13.28
C ASP A 75 3.85 -8.28 -13.12
N ASN A 76 3.84 -7.29 -12.22
CA ASN A 76 5.05 -6.55 -11.84
C ASN A 76 5.76 -7.29 -10.72
N TYR A 77 6.41 -8.40 -11.06
CA TYR A 77 7.13 -9.26 -10.12
C TYR A 77 8.12 -10.17 -10.86
N SER A 78 9.14 -10.66 -10.14
CA SER A 78 10.01 -11.74 -10.61
C SER A 78 10.31 -12.73 -9.49
N ASP A 79 10.06 -14.01 -9.75
CA ASP A 79 10.32 -15.09 -8.80
C ASP A 79 11.82 -15.34 -8.56
N SER A 80 12.71 -14.87 -9.42
CA SER A 80 14.15 -14.93 -9.15
C SER A 80 14.63 -13.85 -8.18
N VAL A 81 13.86 -12.77 -8.01
CA VAL A 81 14.21 -11.61 -7.18
C VAL A 81 13.52 -11.68 -5.82
N ARG A 82 12.22 -12.01 -5.78
CA ARG A 82 11.38 -12.23 -4.58
C ARG A 82 11.29 -11.09 -3.55
N ASN A 83 12.05 -10.01 -3.70
CA ASN A 83 12.10 -8.88 -2.77
C ASN A 83 11.69 -7.52 -3.40
N LEU A 84 11.29 -7.52 -4.66
CA LEU A 84 10.77 -6.36 -5.40
C LEU A 84 9.49 -6.76 -6.14
N GLY A 85 8.94 -5.85 -6.96
CA GLY A 85 7.75 -6.10 -7.76
C GLY A 85 6.55 -5.35 -7.24
N TYR A 86 6.62 -4.03 -7.26
CA TYR A 86 5.55 -3.17 -6.75
C TYR A 86 4.63 -2.69 -7.87
N GLY A 87 3.31 -2.76 -7.67
CA GLY A 87 2.35 -2.07 -8.54
C GLY A 87 2.55 -0.56 -8.43
N VAL A 88 2.37 -0.05 -7.21
CA VAL A 88 2.73 1.32 -6.82
C VAL A 88 3.63 1.29 -5.59
N VAL A 89 4.68 2.09 -5.57
CA VAL A 89 5.46 2.35 -4.35
C VAL A 89 5.48 3.84 -4.02
N VAL A 90 5.22 4.16 -2.76
CA VAL A 90 5.19 5.55 -2.25
C VAL A 90 6.30 5.76 -1.24
N TYR A 91 7.22 6.67 -1.53
CA TYR A 91 8.28 7.10 -0.63
C TYR A 91 8.10 8.57 -0.28
N GLY A 92 8.12 8.89 1.01
CA GLY A 92 8.25 10.26 1.48
C GLY A 92 9.71 10.74 1.49
N ASP A 93 9.98 11.78 2.26
CA ASP A 93 11.29 12.43 2.39
C ASP A 93 12.02 12.10 3.70
N GLY A 94 11.48 11.20 4.52
CA GLY A 94 12.06 10.82 5.82
C GLY A 94 11.82 11.82 6.96
N THR A 95 11.04 12.88 6.74
CA THR A 95 10.56 13.74 7.84
C THR A 95 9.40 13.07 8.59
N TRP A 96 9.18 13.33 9.89
CA TRP A 96 8.11 12.66 10.64
C TRP A 96 7.00 13.63 11.07
N PRO A 97 6.06 13.95 10.17
CA PRO A 97 5.04 14.98 10.38
C PRO A 97 3.97 14.53 11.38
N THR A 98 3.10 15.46 11.78
CA THR A 98 1.85 15.13 12.47
C THR A 98 0.99 14.18 11.62
N LEU A 99 0.26 13.27 12.28
CA LEU A 99 -0.68 12.37 11.61
C LEU A 99 -1.79 13.20 10.96
N GLU A 100 -2.04 12.94 9.69
CA GLU A 100 -3.08 13.59 8.91
C GLU A 100 -3.80 12.50 8.11
N LEU A 101 -5.13 12.41 8.27
CA LEU A 101 -5.98 11.42 7.62
C LEU A 101 -7.23 12.13 7.09
N GLY A 102 -7.80 11.62 6.00
CA GLY A 102 -9.02 12.17 5.40
C GLY A 102 -8.80 13.50 4.68
N THR A 103 -7.56 13.84 4.32
CA THR A 103 -7.22 15.07 3.62
C THR A 103 -6.63 14.80 2.23
N GLN A 104 -6.47 15.84 1.43
CA GLN A 104 -5.85 15.77 0.11
C GLN A 104 -4.35 15.46 0.14
N ASN A 105 -3.68 15.51 1.30
CA ASN A 105 -2.21 15.43 1.40
C ASN A 105 -1.73 13.97 1.48
N ALA A 106 -2.09 13.18 0.47
CA ALA A 106 -1.70 11.79 0.30
C ALA A 106 -1.67 11.42 -1.18
N VAL A 107 -0.97 10.33 -1.50
CA VAL A 107 -1.06 9.68 -2.80
C VAL A 107 -2.30 8.78 -2.81
N PHE A 108 -3.29 9.13 -3.64
CA PHE A 108 -4.50 8.32 -3.81
C PHE A 108 -4.30 7.27 -4.89
N ILE A 109 -4.63 6.03 -4.58
CA ILE A 109 -4.60 4.89 -5.49
C ILE A 109 -6.01 4.31 -5.45
N GLU A 110 -6.81 4.60 -6.48
CA GLU A 110 -8.24 4.26 -6.49
C GLU A 110 -8.78 3.66 -7.78
N ASN A 111 -9.75 2.74 -7.69
CA ASN A 111 -10.36 2.11 -8.85
C ASN A 111 -9.38 1.47 -9.82
N ASN A 112 -8.29 0.88 -9.33
CA ASN A 112 -7.35 0.13 -10.16
C ASN A 112 -7.63 -1.37 -10.08
N MET A 113 -7.27 -2.08 -11.14
CA MET A 113 -7.19 -3.54 -11.16
C MET A 113 -5.71 -3.92 -10.97
N MET A 114 -5.39 -4.61 -9.86
CA MET A 114 -4.02 -4.99 -9.54
C MET A 114 -3.90 -6.51 -9.35
N THR A 115 -3.02 -7.14 -10.12
CA THR A 115 -2.79 -8.60 -10.07
C THR A 115 -1.34 -8.96 -10.39
N GLY A 116 -0.82 -10.02 -9.76
CA GLY A 116 0.53 -10.52 -10.02
C GLY A 116 1.66 -9.56 -9.61
N ASN A 117 1.40 -8.62 -8.71
CA ASN A 117 2.41 -7.76 -8.08
C ASN A 117 2.76 -8.32 -6.70
N ARG A 118 4.03 -8.25 -6.26
CA ARG A 118 4.42 -8.67 -4.91
C ARG A 118 3.67 -7.87 -3.84
N HIS A 119 3.78 -6.55 -3.94
CA HIS A 119 2.91 -5.61 -3.24
C HIS A 119 2.19 -4.78 -4.30
N ASN A 120 0.87 -4.77 -4.27
CA ASN A 120 0.06 -3.94 -5.18
C ASN A 120 0.22 -2.46 -4.82
N VAL A 121 0.35 -2.18 -3.53
CA VAL A 121 0.90 -0.94 -2.99
C VAL A 121 1.92 -1.26 -1.90
N ALA A 122 3.07 -0.60 -1.95
CA ALA A 122 4.07 -0.59 -0.87
C ALA A 122 4.44 0.85 -0.52
N SER A 123 4.97 1.06 0.68
CA SER A 123 5.27 2.40 1.14
C SER A 123 6.39 2.41 2.18
N ASN A 124 7.18 3.50 2.24
CA ASN A 124 8.23 3.68 3.25
C ASN A 124 8.64 5.17 3.37
N ASN A 125 9.64 5.50 4.18
CA ASN A 125 10.28 6.82 4.27
C ASN A 125 9.33 7.99 4.56
N SER A 126 8.41 7.82 5.50
CA SER A 126 7.38 8.77 5.90
C SER A 126 6.29 9.06 4.86
N SER A 127 6.08 8.11 3.95
CA SER A 127 5.00 8.12 2.98
C SER A 127 3.61 8.29 3.58
N ARG A 128 2.70 8.86 2.77
CA ARG A 128 1.28 9.00 3.04
C ARG A 128 0.48 8.54 1.83
N TYR A 129 -0.33 7.50 1.97
CA TYR A 129 -1.15 7.01 0.86
C TYR A 129 -2.57 6.65 1.26
N VAL A 130 -3.46 6.68 0.28
CA VAL A 130 -4.84 6.19 0.38
C VAL A 130 -5.03 5.12 -0.68
N PHE A 131 -5.31 3.89 -0.26
CA PHE A 131 -5.60 2.77 -1.14
C PHE A 131 -7.08 2.41 -1.03
N ARG A 132 -7.89 2.77 -2.04
CA ARG A 132 -9.34 2.66 -1.93
C ARG A 132 -10.06 2.20 -3.19
N PHE A 133 -11.15 1.45 -3.06
CA PHE A 133 -11.97 1.03 -4.20
C PHE A 133 -11.20 0.27 -5.30
N ASN A 134 -10.06 -0.36 -4.97
CA ASN A 134 -9.31 -1.18 -5.91
C ASN A 134 -9.80 -2.62 -5.88
N THR A 135 -9.66 -3.31 -7.01
CA THR A 135 -9.75 -4.77 -7.08
C THR A 135 -8.33 -5.31 -7.05
N VAL A 136 -8.07 -6.30 -6.19
CA VAL A 136 -6.74 -6.86 -5.99
C VAL A 136 -6.83 -8.37 -6.03
N ILE A 137 -6.08 -9.01 -6.93
CA ILE A 137 -6.12 -10.45 -7.16
C ILE A 137 -4.71 -11.00 -7.06
N ALA A 138 -4.48 -11.87 -6.08
CA ALA A 138 -3.23 -12.62 -5.99
C ALA A 138 -3.23 -13.82 -6.96
N ASN A 139 -2.03 -14.25 -7.33
CA ASN A 139 -1.79 -15.45 -8.14
C ASN A 139 -0.72 -16.33 -7.47
N ASP A 140 -0.50 -17.54 -8.00
CA ASP A 140 0.41 -18.52 -7.39
C ASP A 140 1.83 -17.99 -7.13
N VAL A 141 2.34 -17.09 -7.98
CA VAL A 141 3.72 -16.58 -7.86
C VAL A 141 3.87 -15.46 -6.83
N THR A 142 2.78 -14.80 -6.46
CA THR A 142 2.78 -13.69 -5.48
C THR A 142 2.20 -14.08 -4.12
N LYS A 143 1.76 -15.33 -3.97
CA LYS A 143 0.88 -15.72 -2.86
C LYS A 143 1.45 -15.63 -1.45
N ASP A 144 2.78 -15.53 -1.34
CA ASP A 144 3.51 -15.61 -0.07
C ASP A 144 3.83 -14.23 0.54
N PHE A 145 3.20 -13.16 0.04
CA PHE A 145 3.46 -11.79 0.45
C PHE A 145 2.21 -11.08 0.98
N ALA A 146 2.34 -9.84 1.43
CA ALA A 146 1.18 -9.00 1.71
C ALA A 146 0.72 -8.31 0.42
N MET A 147 -0.56 -8.39 0.06
CA MET A 147 -1.06 -7.78 -1.17
C MET A 147 -0.97 -6.24 -1.14
N SER A 148 -1.14 -5.63 0.04
CA SER A 148 -0.91 -4.21 0.29
C SER A 148 -0.04 -4.05 1.54
N ASP A 149 0.83 -3.05 1.54
CA ASP A 149 1.90 -2.97 2.54
C ASP A 149 2.23 -1.54 3.03
N ALA A 150 2.47 -1.45 4.34
CA ALA A 150 3.09 -0.29 4.98
C ALA A 150 4.31 -0.74 5.79
N HIS A 151 5.51 -0.44 5.30
CA HIS A 151 6.75 -0.76 6.00
C HIS A 151 6.87 0.00 7.33
N GLY A 152 7.52 -0.63 8.31
CA GLY A 152 8.10 0.08 9.45
C GLY A 152 9.50 0.61 9.14
N LEU A 153 10.25 0.98 10.18
CA LEU A 153 11.61 1.50 9.98
C LEU A 153 12.50 0.39 9.41
N SER A 154 13.00 0.55 8.19
CA SER A 154 13.89 -0.43 7.57
C SER A 154 15.12 0.20 6.93
N SER A 155 15.27 0.13 5.61
CA SER A 155 16.42 0.70 4.90
C SER A 155 16.32 2.22 4.72
N SER A 156 15.12 2.79 4.87
CA SER A 156 14.88 4.23 4.81
C SER A 156 15.04 4.88 6.19
N PRO A 157 15.36 6.19 6.27
CA PRO A 157 15.45 6.93 7.54
C PRO A 157 14.21 6.86 8.44
N ARG A 158 13.05 6.55 7.86
CA ARG A 158 11.76 6.38 8.52
C ARG A 158 10.95 5.26 7.88
N GLY A 159 10.03 4.66 8.64
CA GLY A 159 8.96 3.80 8.13
C GLY A 159 7.84 4.58 7.42
N SER A 160 6.73 3.94 7.07
CA SER A 160 5.56 4.64 6.54
C SER A 160 4.95 5.56 7.59
N ARG A 161 4.50 6.76 7.19
CA ARG A 161 3.91 7.70 8.15
C ARG A 161 2.42 7.44 8.34
N SER A 162 1.67 7.39 7.25
CA SER A 162 0.23 7.12 7.31
C SER A 162 -0.33 6.40 6.10
N TYR A 163 -1.41 5.67 6.34
CA TYR A 163 -2.15 4.94 5.32
C TYR A 163 -3.65 4.94 5.62
N GLU A 164 -4.46 5.00 4.57
CA GLU A 164 -5.90 4.78 4.63
C GLU A 164 -6.27 3.71 3.62
N ILE A 165 -6.69 2.54 4.09
CA ILE A 165 -6.93 1.37 3.24
C ILE A 165 -8.39 0.97 3.38
N TYR A 166 -9.24 1.30 2.40
CA TYR A 166 -10.68 1.09 2.55
C TYR A 166 -11.47 0.82 1.29
N ASN A 167 -12.59 0.11 1.43
CA ASN A 167 -13.49 -0.25 0.32
C ASN A 167 -12.77 -0.98 -0.84
N ASN A 168 -11.66 -1.69 -0.60
CA ASN A 168 -11.02 -2.52 -1.61
C ASN A 168 -11.62 -3.94 -1.61
N ASN A 169 -11.50 -4.63 -2.74
CA ASN A 169 -11.86 -6.04 -2.86
C ASN A 169 -10.59 -6.87 -3.09
N PHE A 170 -10.23 -7.71 -2.12
CA PHE A 170 -9.10 -8.60 -2.16
C PHE A 170 -9.56 -10.04 -2.41
N SER A 171 -8.98 -10.69 -3.40
CA SER A 171 -9.19 -12.10 -3.67
C SER A 171 -7.92 -12.77 -4.17
N ALA A 172 -7.96 -14.09 -4.31
CA ALA A 172 -6.84 -14.87 -4.80
C ALA A 172 -7.34 -15.87 -5.84
N ASN A 173 -6.60 -16.02 -6.94
CA ASN A 173 -6.83 -17.04 -7.96
C ASN A 173 -5.60 -17.97 -7.97
N LEU A 174 -5.66 -19.01 -7.14
CA LEU A 174 -4.54 -19.90 -6.85
C LEU A 174 -4.86 -21.31 -7.31
N SER A 175 -3.84 -22.01 -7.79
CA SER A 175 -3.92 -23.45 -8.08
C SER A 175 -4.02 -24.29 -6.81
N GLY A 176 -3.57 -23.76 -5.67
CA GLY A 176 -3.70 -24.38 -4.35
C GLY A 176 -3.17 -23.50 -3.22
N GLY A 177 -3.52 -23.84 -1.99
CA GLY A 177 -3.13 -23.08 -0.80
C GLY A 177 -3.91 -21.78 -0.64
N LEU A 178 -3.32 -20.82 0.07
CA LEU A 178 -3.88 -19.50 0.35
C LEU A 178 -2.86 -18.41 0.06
N GLU A 179 -3.36 -17.23 -0.25
CA GLU A 179 -2.62 -15.97 -0.17
C GLU A 179 -2.30 -15.67 1.30
N ALA A 180 -1.09 -15.17 1.59
CA ALA A 180 -0.63 -14.98 2.96
C ALA A 180 -1.40 -13.88 3.71
N THR A 181 -1.51 -12.69 3.13
CA THR A 181 -2.07 -11.52 3.80
C THR A 181 -2.64 -10.50 2.81
N ALA A 182 -3.87 -10.01 3.01
CA ALA A 182 -4.40 -8.90 2.20
C ALA A 182 -3.73 -7.56 2.55
N ILE A 183 -3.61 -7.23 3.84
CA ILE A 183 -3.10 -5.95 4.32
C ILE A 183 -2.00 -6.17 5.37
N GLY A 184 -0.75 -5.92 5.01
CA GLY A 184 0.40 -5.99 5.91
C GLY A 184 0.77 -4.62 6.45
N VAL A 185 0.87 -4.49 7.78
CA VAL A 185 1.26 -3.25 8.45
C VAL A 185 2.40 -3.53 9.40
N ARG A 186 3.53 -2.85 9.17
CA ARG A 186 4.78 -3.05 9.91
C ARG A 186 5.25 -1.78 10.62
N GLY A 187 4.59 -0.64 10.36
CA GLY A 187 4.77 0.63 11.05
C GLY A 187 3.79 1.68 10.56
N GLY A 188 3.87 2.87 11.15
CA GLY A 188 2.98 4.00 10.84
C GLY A 188 1.60 3.90 11.50
N ASP A 189 0.74 4.87 11.18
CA ASP A 189 -0.61 4.99 11.75
C ASP A 189 -1.66 5.10 10.64
N GLY A 190 -2.92 4.79 10.93
CA GLY A 190 -3.91 4.85 9.88
C GLY A 190 -5.29 4.33 10.20
N VAL A 191 -6.04 4.07 9.13
CA VAL A 191 -7.35 3.43 9.18
C VAL A 191 -7.45 2.33 8.13
N ILE A 192 -8.09 1.22 8.51
CA ILE A 192 -8.34 0.08 7.63
C ILE A 192 -9.81 -0.33 7.78
N PHE A 193 -10.65 -0.09 6.77
CA PHE A 193 -12.07 -0.34 6.94
C PHE A 193 -12.85 -0.68 5.68
N ASN A 194 -13.98 -1.37 5.85
CA ASN A 194 -14.88 -1.75 4.76
C ASN A 194 -14.20 -2.49 3.59
N ASN A 195 -13.04 -3.12 3.80
CA ASN A 195 -12.44 -3.96 2.77
C ASN A 195 -13.14 -5.31 2.74
N THR A 196 -13.29 -5.87 1.55
CA THR A 196 -13.78 -7.23 1.36
C THR A 196 -12.60 -8.15 1.10
N VAL A 197 -12.42 -9.18 1.92
CA VAL A 197 -11.33 -10.16 1.77
C VAL A 197 -11.93 -11.55 1.58
N ALA A 198 -11.65 -12.16 0.44
CA ALA A 198 -12.14 -13.49 0.09
C ALA A 198 -11.47 -14.60 0.93
N SER A 199 -12.13 -15.75 1.06
CA SER A 199 -11.66 -16.91 1.83
C SER A 199 -10.38 -17.57 1.30
N GLY A 200 -9.91 -17.20 0.10
CA GLY A 200 -8.63 -17.64 -0.47
C GLY A 200 -7.41 -16.94 0.15
N ILE A 201 -7.61 -16.09 1.16
CA ILE A 201 -6.58 -15.29 1.81
C ILE A 201 -6.55 -15.64 3.31
N ALA A 202 -5.37 -15.92 3.86
CA ALA A 202 -5.20 -16.42 5.22
C ALA A 202 -5.43 -15.33 6.29
N ARG A 203 -4.98 -14.10 6.03
CA ARG A 203 -5.10 -12.96 6.96
C ARG A 203 -5.70 -11.76 6.24
N ALA A 204 -6.74 -11.16 6.83
CA ALA A 204 -7.25 -9.88 6.33
C ALA A 204 -6.25 -8.76 6.65
N VAL A 205 -5.74 -8.74 7.89
CA VAL A 205 -4.73 -7.77 8.33
C VAL A 205 -3.63 -8.50 9.11
N SER A 206 -2.37 -8.27 8.76
CA SER A 206 -1.21 -8.66 9.58
C SER A 206 -0.61 -7.41 10.22
N LEU A 207 -0.43 -7.44 11.53
CA LEU A 207 0.25 -6.42 12.32
C LEU A 207 1.59 -6.99 12.79
N GLU A 208 2.67 -6.32 12.42
CA GLU A 208 4.04 -6.73 12.73
C GLU A 208 4.87 -5.50 13.16
N VAL A 209 6.14 -5.75 13.47
CA VAL A 209 7.12 -4.71 13.77
C VAL A 209 8.29 -4.84 12.82
N GLU A 210 8.87 -3.71 12.41
CA GLU A 210 10.04 -3.65 11.54
C GLU A 210 11.01 -2.59 12.08
N GLY A 211 12.30 -2.91 12.08
CA GLY A 211 13.36 -2.03 12.59
C GLY A 211 13.66 -2.16 14.08
N PHE A 212 12.97 -3.05 14.80
CA PHE A 212 13.23 -3.35 16.21
C PHE A 212 12.72 -4.73 16.62
N THR A 213 13.18 -5.22 17.77
CA THR A 213 12.76 -6.52 18.31
C THR A 213 11.44 -6.41 19.04
N CYS A 214 10.55 -7.37 18.80
CA CYS A 214 9.30 -7.47 19.51
C CYS A 214 9.50 -7.53 21.03
N GLY A 215 8.75 -6.71 21.79
CA GLY A 215 8.90 -6.51 23.22
C GLY A 215 9.53 -5.17 23.60
N GLN A 216 10.23 -4.51 22.67
CA GLN A 216 10.66 -3.13 22.88
C GLN A 216 9.47 -2.17 22.75
N TYR A 217 9.32 -1.25 23.71
CA TYR A 217 8.28 -0.23 23.68
C TYR A 217 8.78 1.09 24.32
N PRO A 218 8.62 2.25 23.64
CA PRO A 218 8.18 2.37 22.25
C PRO A 218 9.26 1.88 21.27
N GLY A 219 8.85 1.14 20.25
CA GLY A 219 9.67 0.88 19.06
C GLY A 219 9.68 2.08 18.10
N PRO A 220 10.74 2.26 17.29
CA PRO A 220 10.79 3.29 16.25
C PRO A 220 9.70 3.07 15.21
N ASP A 221 9.01 4.16 14.83
CA ASP A 221 8.01 4.21 13.75
C ASP A 221 6.91 3.13 13.79
N GLN A 222 6.74 2.47 14.94
CA GLN A 222 5.77 1.40 15.13
C GLN A 222 4.33 1.92 15.01
N ILE A 223 3.39 0.98 14.89
CA ILE A 223 1.96 1.24 15.00
C ILE A 223 1.65 1.85 16.38
N ARG A 224 0.95 2.98 16.42
CA ARG A 224 0.48 3.63 17.66
C ARG A 224 -0.96 4.13 17.62
N ASN A 225 -1.51 4.35 16.43
CA ASN A 225 -2.84 4.92 16.26
C ASN A 225 -3.55 4.35 15.03
N LEU A 226 -3.77 3.04 15.03
CA LEU A 226 -4.43 2.32 13.94
C LEU A 226 -5.88 1.94 14.28
N TYR A 227 -6.85 2.26 13.43
CA TYR A 227 -8.24 1.85 13.62
C TYR A 227 -8.67 0.91 12.51
N ILE A 228 -9.27 -0.23 12.90
CA ILE A 228 -9.66 -1.30 12.00
C ILE A 228 -11.13 -1.63 12.25
N TRP A 229 -12.02 -1.48 11.25
CA TRP A 229 -13.44 -1.78 11.43
C TRP A 229 -14.13 -2.21 10.14
N ASN A 230 -15.22 -2.98 10.26
CA ASN A 230 -16.09 -3.36 9.14
C ASN A 230 -15.39 -4.04 7.93
N ASN A 231 -14.19 -4.60 8.10
CA ASN A 231 -13.60 -5.45 7.08
C ASN A 231 -14.27 -6.83 7.11
N THR A 232 -14.44 -7.44 5.95
CA THR A 232 -14.83 -8.86 5.84
C THR A 232 -13.59 -9.70 5.54
N GLY A 233 -13.63 -10.97 5.91
CA GLY A 233 -12.46 -11.85 5.93
C GLY A 233 -12.21 -12.33 7.35
N GLY A 234 -12.41 -13.63 7.58
CA GLY A 234 -12.26 -14.26 8.89
C GLY A 234 -11.02 -15.14 8.96
N ALA A 235 -10.84 -15.81 10.10
CA ALA A 235 -9.74 -16.73 10.32
C ALA A 235 -9.80 -17.96 9.44
N VAL A 236 -8.99 -17.98 8.39
CA VAL A 236 -8.66 -19.19 7.67
C VAL A 236 -7.39 -19.79 8.28
N ASN A 237 -7.41 -21.08 8.59
CA ASN A 237 -6.27 -21.82 9.17
C ASN A 237 -5.72 -21.30 10.52
N GLY A 238 -6.58 -20.73 11.36
CA GLY A 238 -6.22 -20.42 12.75
C GLY A 238 -5.36 -19.16 12.96
N TYR A 239 -5.18 -18.33 11.92
CA TYR A 239 -4.34 -17.13 11.96
C TYR A 239 -5.04 -15.84 12.40
N SER A 240 -6.21 -15.86 13.04
CA SER A 240 -6.85 -14.59 13.46
C SER A 240 -8.06 -14.76 14.38
N ASP A 241 -8.56 -13.61 14.81
CA ASP A 241 -9.89 -13.44 15.36
C ASP A 241 -10.99 -13.32 14.27
N ALA A 242 -12.22 -13.02 14.68
CA ALA A 242 -13.37 -12.85 13.80
C ALA A 242 -13.23 -11.74 12.73
N LEU A 243 -12.26 -10.83 12.85
CA LEU A 243 -11.97 -9.75 11.90
C LEU A 243 -10.78 -10.07 10.98
N GLY A 244 -10.21 -11.27 11.07
CA GLY A 244 -9.08 -11.65 10.21
C GLY A 244 -7.77 -10.94 10.59
N ILE A 245 -7.66 -10.40 11.81
CA ILE A 245 -6.47 -9.67 12.28
C ILE A 245 -5.51 -10.66 12.94
N ASP A 246 -4.30 -10.78 12.39
CA ASP A 246 -3.16 -11.42 13.01
C ASP A 246 -2.22 -10.34 13.59
N ASN A 247 -1.78 -10.52 14.82
CA ASN A 247 -0.81 -9.61 15.45
C ASN A 247 0.35 -10.45 15.96
N THR A 248 1.45 -10.39 15.22
CA THR A 248 2.65 -11.22 15.49
C THR A 248 3.53 -10.63 16.59
N CYS A 249 3.23 -9.41 17.05
CA CYS A 249 4.01 -8.72 18.09
C CYS A 249 3.15 -8.04 19.16
N THR A 250 2.36 -8.85 19.87
CA THR A 250 1.44 -8.40 20.92
C THR A 250 2.10 -7.68 22.10
N SER A 251 3.41 -7.88 22.33
CA SER A 251 4.15 -7.19 23.40
C SER A 251 4.46 -5.73 23.07
N SER A 252 4.65 -5.38 21.79
CA SER A 252 4.91 -3.99 21.35
C SER A 252 3.71 -3.31 20.71
N VAL A 253 2.77 -4.07 20.13
CA VAL A 253 1.55 -3.56 19.48
C VAL A 253 0.34 -4.17 20.18
N GLN A 254 -0.40 -3.37 20.94
CA GLN A 254 -1.49 -3.83 21.79
C GLN A 254 -2.85 -3.31 21.36
N LEU A 255 -3.86 -4.19 21.45
CA LEU A 255 -5.25 -3.84 21.24
C LEU A 255 -5.68 -2.82 22.31
N ASN A 256 -6.41 -1.78 21.89
CA ASN A 256 -6.86 -0.65 22.72
C ASN A 256 -5.74 0.26 23.25
N ARG A 257 -4.51 0.11 22.74
CA ARG A 257 -3.40 1.03 23.00
C ARG A 257 -2.82 1.57 21.70
N ASP A 258 -2.40 0.67 20.82
CA ASP A 258 -1.74 1.01 19.55
C ASP A 258 -2.67 0.81 18.35
N TYR A 259 -3.57 -0.18 18.45
CA TYR A 259 -4.62 -0.39 17.46
C TYR A 259 -5.97 -0.64 18.11
N PHE A 260 -7.04 -0.27 17.39
CA PHE A 260 -8.41 -0.26 17.87
C PHE A 260 -9.30 -0.96 16.85
N ARG A 261 -10.33 -1.66 17.34
CA ARG A 261 -11.32 -2.39 16.50
C ARG A 261 -12.62 -1.62 16.27
N THR A 262 -12.55 -0.31 16.44
CA THR A 262 -13.69 0.60 16.35
C THR A 262 -13.45 1.61 15.25
N ALA A 263 -14.53 2.22 14.76
CA ALA A 263 -14.40 3.37 13.88
C ALA A 263 -13.66 4.50 14.60
N LYS A 264 -12.73 5.15 13.88
CA LYS A 264 -12.02 6.31 14.40
C LYS A 264 -13.00 7.48 14.59
N ALA A 265 -13.20 7.91 15.83
CA ALA A 265 -14.07 9.04 16.13
C ALA A 265 -13.62 10.32 15.37
N GLY A 266 -14.58 11.00 14.73
CA GLY A 266 -14.35 12.22 13.96
C GLY A 266 -13.61 12.05 12.64
N TYR A 267 -13.21 10.83 12.25
CA TYR A 267 -12.61 10.59 10.95
C TYR A 267 -13.66 10.64 9.84
N THR A 268 -13.36 11.41 8.78
CA THR A 268 -14.15 11.45 7.55
C THR A 268 -13.19 11.16 6.39
N PRO A 269 -13.47 10.15 5.54
CA PRO A 269 -12.65 9.90 4.36
C PRO A 269 -12.62 11.10 3.43
N TYR A 270 -11.47 11.34 2.78
CA TYR A 270 -11.39 12.37 1.75
C TYR A 270 -12.38 12.10 0.61
N THR A 271 -12.86 13.15 -0.06
CA THR A 271 -13.90 13.04 -1.09
C THR A 271 -13.57 11.97 -2.14
N TYR A 272 -14.60 11.23 -2.55
CA TYR A 272 -14.55 10.20 -3.59
C TYR A 272 -15.68 10.42 -4.60
N PRO A 273 -15.43 10.33 -5.92
CA PRO A 273 -14.11 10.14 -6.56
C PRO A 273 -13.14 11.28 -6.25
N HIS A 274 -11.84 11.04 -6.37
CA HIS A 274 -10.84 12.10 -6.15
C HIS A 274 -11.07 13.27 -7.14
N PRO A 275 -11.03 14.55 -6.73
CA PRO A 275 -11.38 15.69 -7.60
C PRO A 275 -10.48 15.91 -8.81
N LEU A 276 -9.29 15.29 -8.83
CA LEU A 276 -8.38 15.32 -9.98
C LEU A 276 -8.75 14.31 -11.09
N ARG A 277 -9.80 13.49 -10.90
CA ARG A 277 -10.26 12.54 -11.93
C ARG A 277 -11.04 13.18 -13.08
N THR A 278 -11.48 14.43 -12.89
CA THR A 278 -12.34 15.16 -13.81
C THR A 278 -11.64 16.38 -14.43
N GLN A 279 -10.31 16.45 -14.32
CA GLN A 279 -9.49 17.57 -14.81
C GLN A 279 -8.68 17.16 -16.04
#